data_AF-A0A939T6K5-F1
#
_entry.id   AF-A0A939T6K5-F1
#
_cell.length_a   1.000
_cell.length_b   1.000
_cell.length_c   1.000
_cell.angle_alpha   90.00
_cell.angle_beta   90.00
_cell.angle_gamma   90.00
#
_symmetry.space_group_name_H-M   'P 1'
#
loop_
_entity.id
_entity.type
_entity.pdbx_description
1 polymer ?
#
loop_
_entity_poly.entity_id
_entity_poly.type
_entity_poly.pdbx_seq_one_letter_code
_entity_poly.pdbx_strand_id
1 'polypeptide(L)' 'MSGVEIPTPQDPADGLAAVVALRRLADRLEDAAVEQAMRGDWTWSEVAEALGITRQAVHKKHARRLIAAGVDLPRRR' A
#
# COMPACT_ATOMS: atom_id res chain seq x y z
N MET A 1 0.70 -8.66 -20.56
CA MET A 1 -0.09 -7.60 -19.91
C MET A 1 -0.91 -6.93 -21.01
N SER A 2 -2.20 -7.20 -21.08
CA SER A 2 -3.09 -6.46 -21.98
C SER A 2 -2.94 -4.97 -21.66
N GLY A 3 -2.66 -4.14 -22.66
CA GLY A 3 -2.61 -2.70 -22.50
C GLY A 3 -3.95 -2.25 -21.95
N VAL A 4 -3.96 -1.74 -20.73
CA VAL A 4 -5.16 -1.10 -20.18
C VAL A 4 -5.32 0.19 -20.96
N GLU A 5 -6.30 0.21 -21.88
CA GLU A 5 -6.71 1.45 -22.51
C GLU A 5 -7.33 2.33 -21.42
N ILE A 6 -6.63 3.40 -21.04
CA ILE A 6 -7.14 4.37 -20.07
C ILE A 6 -7.98 5.37 -20.86
N PRO A 7 -9.31 5.40 -20.68
CA PRO A 7 -10.14 6.39 -21.36
C PRO A 7 -9.70 7.78 -20.93
N THR A 8 -9.47 8.68 -21.88
CA THR A 8 -9.23 10.10 -21.58
C THR A 8 -10.56 10.78 -21.31
N PRO A 9 -10.83 11.25 -20.09
CA PRO A 9 -12.08 11.98 -19.81
C PRO A 9 -12.14 13.27 -20.63
N GLN A 10 -13.35 13.65 -21.04
CA GLN A 10 -13.53 14.87 -21.83
C GLN A 10 -13.21 16.13 -21.00
N ASP A 11 -13.44 16.07 -19.68
CA ASP A 11 -13.03 17.11 -18.72
C ASP A 11 -11.76 16.66 -17.96
N PRO A 12 -10.65 17.42 -18.01
CA PRO A 12 -9.47 17.17 -17.20
C PRO A 12 -9.75 17.06 -15.69
N ALA A 13 -10.76 17.75 -15.18
CA ALA A 13 -11.16 17.67 -13.77
C ALA A 13 -11.61 16.26 -13.38
N ASP A 14 -12.39 15.60 -14.24
CA ASP A 14 -12.85 14.22 -14.03
C ASP A 14 -11.68 13.23 -14.05
N GLY A 15 -10.71 13.44 -14.95
CA GLY A 15 -9.49 12.64 -14.99
C GLY A 15 -8.66 12.76 -13.71
N LEU A 16 -8.48 13.96 -13.19
CA LEU A 16 -7.79 14.18 -11.92
C LEU A 16 -8.56 13.59 -10.74
N ALA A 17 -9.89 13.70 -10.73
CA ALA A 17 -10.73 13.09 -9.70
C ALA A 17 -10.62 11.55 -9.71
N ALA A 18 -10.61 10.93 -10.89
CA ALA A 18 -10.41 9.49 -11.03
C ALA A 18 -9.03 9.05 -10.52
N VAL A 19 -7.97 9.78 -10.86
CA VAL A 19 -6.60 9.50 -10.35
C VAL A 19 -6.56 9.58 -8.82
N VAL A 20 -7.19 10.58 -8.22
CA VAL A 20 -7.27 10.72 -6.76
C VAL A 20 -8.04 9.54 -6.14
N ALA A 21 -9.16 9.15 -6.73
CA ALA A 21 -9.95 8.01 -6.26
C ALA A 21 -9.15 6.69 -6.31
N LEU A 22 -8.43 6.45 -7.41
CA LEU A 22 -7.59 5.28 -7.59
C LEU A 22 -6.43 5.25 -6.60
N ARG A 23 -5.75 6.38 -6.35
CA ARG A 23 -4.69 6.47 -5.34
C ARG A 23 -5.21 6.13 -3.94
N ARG A 24 -6.36 6.69 -3.55
CA ARG A 24 -7.01 6.37 -2.27
C ARG A 24 -7.40 4.90 -2.15
N LEU A 25 -7.85 4.28 -3.25
CA LEU A 25 -8.14 2.86 -3.26
C LEU A 25 -6.86 2.03 -3.12
N ALA A 26 -5.82 2.36 -3.89
CA ALA A 26 -4.52 1.71 -3.81
C ALA A 26 -3.92 1.79 -2.40
N ASP A 27 -3.96 2.97 -1.76
CA ASP A 27 -3.48 3.13 -0.39
C ASP A 27 -4.23 2.23 0.60
N ARG A 28 -5.55 2.13 0.49
CA ARG A 28 -6.36 1.24 1.35
C ARG A 28 -6.08 -0.24 1.10
N LEU A 29 -5.88 -0.63 -0.16
CA LEU A 29 -5.52 -2.01 -0.51
C LEU A 29 -4.13 -2.37 -0.01
N GLU A 30 -3.16 -1.45 -0.15
CA GLU A 30 -1.82 -1.60 0.39
C GLU A 30 -1.87 -1.76 1.92
N ASP A 31 -2.60 -0.88 2.61
CA ASP A 31 -2.79 -0.96 4.06
C ASP A 31 -3.33 -2.34 4.51
N ALA A 32 -4.39 -2.81 3.86
CA ALA A 32 -4.98 -4.11 4.18
C ALA A 32 -4.02 -5.28 3.90
N ALA A 33 -3.32 -5.25 2.77
CA ALA A 33 -2.37 -6.29 2.39
C ALA A 33 -1.15 -6.33 3.32
N VAL A 34 -0.61 -5.17 3.69
CA VAL A 34 0.50 -5.06 4.67
C VAL A 34 0.05 -5.60 6.02
N GLU A 35 -1.14 -5.25 6.48
CA GLU A 35 -1.68 -5.74 7.74
C GLU A 35 -1.87 -7.26 7.74
N GLN A 36 -2.40 -7.83 6.65
CA GLN A 36 -2.51 -9.27 6.48
C GLN A 36 -1.13 -9.95 6.50
N ALA A 37 -0.14 -9.39 5.80
CA ALA A 37 1.22 -9.94 5.75
C ALA A 37 1.88 -9.93 7.14
N MET A 38 1.80 -8.80 7.86
CA MET A 38 2.40 -8.68 9.20
C MET A 38 1.73 -9.60 10.24
N ARG A 39 0.44 -9.94 10.06
CA ARG A 39 -0.21 -10.99 10.86
C ARG A 39 0.16 -12.41 10.44
N GLY A 40 0.71 -12.59 9.25
CA GLY A 40 1.04 -13.88 8.64
C GLY A 40 2.52 -14.24 8.69
N ASP A 41 3.22 -13.88 9.76
CA ASP A 41 4.66 -14.15 9.98
C ASP A 41 5.63 -13.51 8.96
N TRP A 42 5.17 -12.58 8.11
CA TRP A 42 6.08 -11.84 7.23
C TRP A 42 6.93 -10.85 8.02
N THR A 43 8.16 -10.68 7.55
CA THR A 43 9.07 -9.63 7.99
C THR A 43 8.84 -8.34 7.22
N TRP A 44 9.26 -7.22 7.81
CA TRP A 44 9.28 -5.93 7.13
C TRP A 44 10.08 -5.91 5.82
N SER A 45 11.07 -6.78 5.68
CA SER A 45 11.89 -6.89 4.48
C SER A 45 11.12 -7.54 3.33
N GLU A 46 10.38 -8.62 3.60
CA GLU A 46 9.56 -9.31 2.60
C GLU A 46 8.42 -8.41 2.10
N VAL A 47 7.78 -7.66 3.01
CA VAL A 47 6.76 -6.68 2.60
C VAL A 47 7.36 -5.56 1.76
N ALA A 48 8.54 -5.06 2.14
CA ALA A 48 9.24 -4.02 1.39
C ALA A 48 9.63 -4.49 -0.02
N GLU A 49 10.15 -5.71 -0.15
CA GLU A 49 10.46 -6.36 -1.41
C GLU A 49 9.22 -6.48 -2.30
N ALA A 50 8.12 -6.98 -1.76
CA ALA A 50 6.86 -7.11 -2.49
C ALA A 50 6.29 -5.76 -2.98
N LEU A 51 6.48 -4.68 -2.22
CA LEU A 51 6.06 -3.33 -2.58
C LEU A 51 7.08 -2.57 -3.45
N GLY A 52 8.28 -3.12 -3.66
CA GLY A 52 9.36 -2.45 -4.40
C GLY A 52 9.88 -1.18 -3.73
N ILE A 53 9.78 -1.08 -2.40
CA ILE A 53 10.25 0.07 -1.61
C ILE A 53 11.26 -0.38 -0.55
N THR A 54 11.90 0.55 0.14
CA THR A 54 12.83 0.20 1.20
C THR A 54 12.11 -0.24 2.47
N ARG A 55 12.74 -1.10 3.27
CA ARG A 55 12.26 -1.51 4.60
C ARG A 55 11.96 -0.32 5.51
N GLN A 56 12.76 0.74 5.43
CA GLN A 56 12.52 1.97 6.20
C GLN A 56 11.28 2.71 5.73
N ALA A 57 11.03 2.77 4.42
CA ALA A 57 9.86 3.43 3.85
C ALA A 57 8.57 2.72 4.27
N VAL A 58 8.51 1.38 4.13
CA VAL A 58 7.32 0.61 4.54
C VAL A 58 7.07 0.73 6.04
N HIS A 59 8.12 0.62 6.87
CA HIS A 59 8.00 0.74 8.32
C HIS A 59 7.51 2.15 8.71
N LYS A 60 8.09 3.20 8.12
CA LYS A 60 7.67 4.59 8.38
C LYS A 60 6.21 4.83 7.99
N LYS A 61 5.74 4.25 6.88
CA LYS A 61 4.35 4.41 6.40
C LYS A 61 3.36 3.64 7.29
N HIS A 62 3.67 2.40 7.66
CA HIS A 62 2.67 1.45 8.18
C HIS A 62 2.75 1.18 9.69
N ALA A 63 3.92 1.27 10.32
CA ALA A 63 4.11 0.78 11.68
C ALA A 63 3.14 1.40 12.70
N ARG A 64 2.91 2.72 12.64
CA ARG A 64 2.00 3.41 13.57
C ARG A 64 0.55 2.91 13.44
N ARG A 65 0.09 2.69 12.21
CA ARG A 65 -1.27 2.20 11.93
C ARG A 65 -1.44 0.77 12.44
N LEU A 66 -0.46 -0.09 12.20
CA LEU A 66 -0.49 -1.49 12.63
C LEU A 66 -0.47 -1.63 14.16
N ILE A 67 0.33 -0.82 14.85
CA ILE A 67 0.33 -0.76 16.33
C ILE A 67 -1.07 -0.35 16.84
N ALA A 68 -1.68 0.65 16.23
CA ALA A 68 -3.05 1.07 16.59
C ALA A 68 -4.10 -0.02 16.28
N ALA A 69 -3.87 -0.86 15.27
CA ALA A 69 -4.69 -2.00 14.91
C ALA A 69 -4.37 -3.28 15.72
N GLY A 70 -3.49 -3.19 16.74
CA GLY A 70 -3.15 -4.31 17.62
C GLY A 70 -2.36 -5.44 16.95
N VAL A 71 -1.69 -5.17 15.84
CA VAL A 71 -0.82 -6.15 15.19
C VAL A 71 0.48 -6.27 15.97
N ASP A 72 0.85 -7.49 16.37
CA ASP A 72 2.16 -7.74 16.95
C ASP A 72 3.22 -7.65 15.85
N LEU A 73 4.11 -6.67 15.97
CA LEU A 73 5.11 -6.40 14.94
C LEU A 73 6.40 -7.15 15.26
N PRO A 74 6.99 -7.87 14.29
CA PRO A 74 8.24 -8.56 14.48
C PRO A 74 9.33 -7.57 14.90
N ARG A 75 10.00 -7.87 16.01
CA ARG A 75 11.14 -7.10 16.50
C ARG A 75 12.26 -7.17 15.47
N ARG A 76 12.96 -6.04 15.30
CA ARG A 76 14.10 -5.88 14.39
C ARG A 76 15.12 -7.00 14.64
N ARG A 77 15.17 -8.01 13.76
CA ARG A 77 16.32 -8.92 13.63
C ARG A 77 17.37 -8.26 12.75
#